data_AF-A0A511R3D5-F1
#
_entry.id   AF-A0A511R3D5-F1
#
_cell.length_a   1.000
_cell.length_b   1.000
_cell.length_c   1.000
_cell.angle_alpha   90.00
_cell.angle_beta   90.00
_cell.angle_gamma   90.00
#
_symmetry.space_group_name_H-M   'P 1'
#
loop_
_entity.id
_entity.type
_entity.pdbx_description
1 polymer ?
#
loop_
_entity_poly.entity_id
_entity_poly.type
_entity_poly.pdbx_seq_one_letter_code
_entity_poly.pdbx_strand_id
1 'polypeptide(L)'
;MYALSQALRSLRQHLTSTLATFFTALVSFSLLFLLGLVLWNLDRVVASLERELEVAAFLKPEAQATTILNEIKTWPEVSEAKLQTKEEALATLQLDYPYLAQAREFIQNPLPDTIRLKLADPQQVREVGRRVARIEGVDGVEYGGALTEQLVRVLAGLRVAVNILIVLLLLDTLFSVMGTIRLSIENRREELRVMQLVGATRRFIQGPFVAEGTLLTLAAGLVALGLGVVSYRFLAEALQNLLPFVPVLAQGDLVRAALAMLVLAVLLGATGAYLASRANLREADL
;
A
#
# COMPACT_ATOMS: atom_id res chain seq x y z
N MET A 1 31.60 -16.29 -14.27
CA MET A 1 31.20 -16.71 -15.64
C MET A 1 30.59 -18.12 -15.65
N TYR A 2 31.23 -19.11 -15.03
CA TYR A 2 30.73 -20.50 -14.94
C TYR A 2 29.30 -20.66 -14.38
N ALA A 3 28.99 -20.00 -13.25
CA ALA A 3 27.67 -20.11 -12.60
C ALA A 3 26.50 -19.65 -13.50
N LEU A 4 26.71 -18.57 -14.29
CA LEU A 4 25.67 -18.03 -15.17
C LEU A 4 25.41 -18.96 -16.37
N SER A 5 26.47 -19.46 -17.01
CA SER A 5 26.35 -20.41 -18.12
C SER A 5 25.71 -21.73 -17.69
N GLN A 6 26.02 -22.21 -16.49
CA GLN A 6 25.47 -23.45 -15.96
C GLN A 6 24.01 -23.30 -15.53
N ALA A 7 23.63 -22.13 -14.98
CA ALA A 7 22.24 -21.79 -14.69
C ALA A 7 21.39 -21.77 -15.97
N LEU A 8 21.84 -21.10 -17.03
CA LEU A 8 21.15 -21.06 -18.32
C LEU A 8 20.98 -22.46 -18.95
N ARG A 9 21.99 -23.32 -18.85
CA ARG A 9 21.90 -24.71 -19.31
C ARG A 9 20.91 -25.52 -18.48
N SER A 10 20.86 -25.30 -17.16
CA SER A 10 19.91 -25.92 -16.24
C SER A 10 18.45 -25.63 -16.61
N LEU A 11 18.14 -24.35 -16.79
CA LEU A 11 16.79 -23.88 -17.12
C LEU A 11 16.27 -24.53 -18.42
N ARG A 12 17.14 -24.79 -19.38
CA ARG A 12 16.78 -25.47 -20.64
C ARG A 12 16.59 -26.98 -20.50
N GLN A 13 17.31 -27.62 -19.59
CA GLN A 13 17.24 -29.08 -19.40
C GLN A 13 16.03 -29.50 -18.54
N HIS A 14 15.55 -28.61 -17.66
CA HIS A 14 14.45 -28.89 -16.73
C HIS A 14 13.25 -27.98 -16.97
N LEU A 15 12.81 -27.92 -18.23
CA LEU A 15 11.78 -26.99 -18.71
C LEU A 15 10.45 -27.07 -17.95
N THR A 16 9.97 -28.24 -17.56
CA THR A 16 8.64 -28.39 -16.93
C THR A 16 8.56 -27.72 -15.57
N SER A 17 9.50 -28.04 -14.67
CA SER A 17 9.55 -27.44 -13.33
C SER A 17 9.93 -25.96 -13.39
N THR A 18 10.85 -25.60 -14.30
CA THR A 18 11.25 -24.21 -14.54
C THR A 18 10.07 -23.36 -15.03
N LEU A 19 9.30 -23.86 -16.01
CA LEU A 19 8.13 -23.17 -16.55
C LEU A 19 7.04 -23.04 -15.47
N ALA A 20 6.76 -24.10 -14.71
CA ALA A 20 5.78 -24.05 -13.63
C ALA A 20 6.11 -22.93 -12.64
N THR A 21 7.33 -22.90 -12.13
CA THR A 21 7.77 -21.87 -11.18
C THR A 21 7.85 -20.49 -11.81
N PHE A 22 8.26 -20.38 -13.08
CA PHE A 22 8.22 -19.12 -13.82
C PHE A 22 6.80 -18.56 -13.89
N PHE A 23 5.81 -19.37 -14.25
CA PHE A 23 4.41 -18.94 -14.34
C PHE A 23 3.82 -18.64 -12.95
N THR A 24 4.12 -19.44 -11.93
CA THR A 24 3.73 -19.14 -10.54
C THR A 24 4.30 -17.80 -10.10
N ALA A 25 5.60 -17.59 -10.25
CA ALA A 25 6.27 -16.33 -9.91
C ALA A 25 5.73 -15.16 -10.74
N LEU A 26 5.43 -15.36 -12.04
CA LEU A 26 4.84 -14.35 -12.91
C LEU A 26 3.49 -13.87 -12.38
N VAL A 27 2.60 -14.81 -12.01
CA VAL A 27 1.28 -14.48 -11.45
C VAL A 27 1.43 -13.78 -10.11
N SER A 28 2.23 -14.35 -9.19
CA SER A 28 2.45 -13.78 -7.86
C SER A 28 3.05 -12.39 -7.94
N PHE A 29 4.05 -12.16 -8.79
CA PHE A 29 4.65 -10.84 -9.02
C PHE A 29 3.68 -9.85 -9.67
N SER A 30 2.88 -10.28 -10.66
CA SER A 30 1.87 -9.40 -11.28
C SER A 30 0.84 -8.93 -10.26
N LEU A 31 0.37 -9.85 -9.40
CA LEU A 31 -0.56 -9.53 -8.30
C LEU A 31 0.09 -8.63 -7.25
N LEU A 32 1.31 -8.95 -6.82
CA LEU A 32 2.07 -8.12 -5.87
C LEU A 32 2.24 -6.69 -6.36
N PHE A 33 2.54 -6.50 -7.65
CA PHE A 33 2.68 -5.18 -8.24
C PHE A 33 1.36 -4.41 -8.21
N LEU A 34 0.27 -5.01 -8.72
CA LEU A 34 -1.04 -4.36 -8.75
C LEU A 34 -1.57 -4.05 -7.35
N LEU A 35 -1.49 -5.01 -6.42
CA LEU A 35 -1.91 -4.81 -5.03
C LEU A 35 -1.07 -3.73 -4.33
N GLY A 36 0.24 -3.69 -4.59
CA GLY A 36 1.12 -2.64 -4.09
C GLY A 36 0.72 -1.25 -4.61
N LEU A 37 0.39 -1.13 -5.90
CA LEU A 37 -0.11 0.13 -6.49
C LEU A 37 -1.46 0.52 -5.90
N VAL A 38 -2.36 -0.44 -5.66
CA VAL A 38 -3.66 -0.18 -5.02
C VAL A 38 -3.47 0.34 -3.60
N LEU A 39 -2.59 -0.27 -2.80
CA LEU A 39 -2.29 0.21 -1.44
C LEU A 39 -1.71 1.63 -1.44
N TRP A 40 -0.79 1.92 -2.36
CA TRP A 40 -0.22 3.25 -2.48
C TRP A 40 -1.28 4.30 -2.82
N ASN A 41 -2.21 3.98 -3.73
CA ASN A 41 -3.34 4.86 -4.04
C ASN A 41 -4.29 5.00 -2.86
N LEU A 42 -4.57 3.89 -2.16
CA LEU A 42 -5.48 3.85 -1.02
C LEU A 42 -5.02 4.81 0.08
N ASP A 43 -3.72 4.90 0.34
CA ASP A 43 -3.17 5.85 1.32
C ASP A 43 -3.49 7.30 0.99
N ARG A 44 -3.51 7.67 -0.30
CA ARG A 44 -3.88 9.02 -0.75
C ARG A 44 -5.36 9.28 -0.61
N VAL A 45 -6.19 8.30 -0.98
CA VAL A 45 -7.66 8.40 -0.86
C VAL A 45 -8.06 8.53 0.61
N VAL A 46 -7.51 7.69 1.48
CA VAL A 46 -7.74 7.75 2.92
C VAL A 46 -7.27 9.10 3.48
N ALA A 47 -6.07 9.57 3.13
CA ALA A 47 -5.58 10.86 3.60
C ALA A 47 -6.43 12.05 3.14
N SER A 48 -7.05 11.98 1.96
CA SER A 48 -8.01 13.00 1.50
C SER A 48 -9.29 12.97 2.31
N LEU A 49 -9.84 11.77 2.56
CA LEU A 49 -11.05 11.60 3.39
C LEU A 49 -10.82 12.02 4.84
N GLU A 50 -9.65 11.71 5.41
CA GLU A 50 -9.28 12.11 6.77
C GLU A 50 -9.15 13.62 6.94
N ARG A 51 -8.74 14.35 5.90
CA ARG A 51 -8.71 15.82 5.93
C ARG A 51 -10.11 16.43 5.99
N GLU A 52 -11.12 15.73 5.45
CA GLU A 52 -12.52 16.13 5.53
C GLU A 52 -13.17 15.73 6.86
N LEU A 53 -12.53 14.87 7.66
CA LEU A 53 -12.95 14.53 9.02
C LEU A 53 -12.58 15.66 10.00
N GLU A 54 -13.19 16.83 9.79
CA GLU A 54 -13.21 17.91 10.78
C GLU A 54 -14.43 17.74 11.69
N VAL A 55 -14.29 18.15 12.96
CA VAL A 55 -15.44 18.37 13.83
C VAL A 55 -15.74 19.87 13.80
N ALA A 56 -16.94 20.22 13.35
CA ALA A 56 -17.49 21.56 13.33
C ALA A 56 -18.43 21.72 14.53
N ALA A 57 -18.05 22.56 15.48
CA ALA A 57 -18.87 22.91 16.64
C ALA A 57 -19.53 24.27 16.40
N PHE A 58 -20.83 24.27 16.18
CA PHE A 58 -21.64 25.46 16.01
C PHE A 58 -21.91 26.10 17.37
N LEU A 59 -21.61 27.39 17.48
CA LEU A 59 -21.73 28.13 18.73
C LEU A 59 -23.07 28.86 18.82
N LYS A 60 -23.59 28.98 20.04
CA LYS A 60 -24.73 29.84 20.34
C LYS A 60 -24.32 31.32 20.17
N PRO A 61 -25.25 32.22 19.80
CA PRO A 61 -24.94 33.65 19.62
C PRO A 61 -24.31 34.34 20.84
N GLU A 62 -24.60 33.85 22.05
CA GLU A 62 -24.11 34.40 23.32
C GLU A 62 -22.84 33.69 23.83
N ALA A 63 -22.30 32.72 23.09
CA ALA A 63 -21.18 31.91 23.54
C ALA A 63 -19.86 32.68 23.51
N GLN A 64 -19.02 32.47 24.52
CA GLN A 64 -17.65 32.98 24.53
C GLN A 64 -16.74 32.08 23.69
N ALA A 65 -16.77 32.31 22.36
CA ALA A 65 -16.05 31.51 21.37
C ALA A 65 -14.54 31.35 21.68
N THR A 66 -13.89 32.39 22.20
CA THR A 66 -12.46 32.38 22.56
C THR A 66 -12.16 31.50 23.76
N THR A 67 -13.03 31.49 24.78
CA THR A 67 -12.91 30.64 25.97
C THR A 67 -13.02 29.17 25.57
N ILE A 68 -14.04 28.81 24.79
CA ILE A 68 -14.27 27.45 24.29
C ILE A 68 -13.11 27.00 23.40
N LEU A 69 -12.63 27.88 22.50
CA LEU A 69 -11.49 27.58 21.63
C LEU A 69 -10.23 27.28 22.44
N ASN A 70 -9.94 28.07 23.47
CA ASN A 70 -8.76 27.86 24.31
C ASN A 70 -8.86 26.58 25.14
N GLU A 71 -10.05 26.22 25.61
CA GLU A 71 -10.28 24.93 26.27
C GLU A 71 -10.02 23.76 25.33
N ILE A 72 -10.62 23.76 24.13
CA ILE A 72 -10.47 22.68 23.13
C ILE A 72 -9.00 22.53 22.71
N LYS A 73 -8.24 23.63 22.62
CA LYS A 73 -6.80 23.59 22.29
C LYS A 73 -5.94 22.87 23.33
N THR A 74 -6.43 22.67 24.56
CA THR A 74 -5.68 21.94 25.60
C THR A 74 -5.82 20.43 25.48
N TRP A 75 -6.73 19.95 24.64
CA TRP A 75 -7.02 18.52 24.50
C TRP A 75 -5.92 17.82 23.68
N PRO A 76 -5.32 16.73 24.19
CA PRO A 76 -4.26 16.02 23.48
C PRO A 76 -4.72 15.38 22.16
N GLU A 77 -6.02 15.14 22.01
CA GLU A 77 -6.63 14.57 20.81
C GLU A 77 -6.74 15.60 19.67
N VAL A 78 -6.64 16.89 19.97
CA VAL A 78 -6.83 17.99 19.02
C VAL A 78 -5.47 18.43 18.45
N SER A 79 -5.32 18.27 17.14
CA SER A 79 -4.13 18.70 16.40
C SER A 79 -4.20 20.19 16.05
N GLU A 80 -5.38 20.66 15.64
CA GLU A 80 -5.60 22.05 15.23
C GLU A 80 -7.03 22.46 15.62
N ALA A 81 -7.22 23.67 16.15
CA ALA A 81 -8.55 24.24 16.39
C ALA A 81 -8.57 25.71 15.97
N LYS A 82 -9.55 26.07 15.16
CA LYS A 82 -9.74 27.42 14.61
C LYS A 82 -11.17 27.88 14.79
N LEU A 83 -11.33 29.14 15.18
CA LEU A 83 -12.62 29.81 15.10
C LEU A 83 -12.80 30.30 13.65
N GLN A 84 -13.92 29.90 13.04
CA GLN A 84 -14.41 30.45 11.80
C GLN A 84 -15.61 31.33 12.15
N THR A 85 -15.52 32.62 11.88
CA THR A 85 -16.65 33.52 12.14
C THR A 85 -17.76 33.27 11.13
N LYS A 86 -19.00 33.66 11.46
CA LYS A 86 -20.14 33.57 10.53
C LYS A 86 -19.87 34.28 9.20
N GLU A 87 -19.12 35.38 9.18
CA GLU A 87 -18.72 36.09 7.95
C GLU A 87 -17.74 35.27 7.10
N GLU A 88 -16.76 34.62 7.74
CA GLU A 88 -15.81 33.74 7.06
C GLU A 88 -16.47 32.47 6.54
N ALA A 89 -17.40 31.90 7.31
CA ALA A 89 -18.20 30.75 6.88
C ALA A 89 -19.03 31.09 5.63
N LEU A 90 -19.65 32.27 5.60
CA LEU A 90 -20.41 32.74 4.45
C LEU A 90 -19.51 32.96 3.22
N ALA A 91 -18.33 33.55 3.41
CA ALA A 91 -17.37 33.76 2.33
C ALA A 91 -16.87 32.44 1.72
N THR A 92 -16.64 31.42 2.57
CA THR A 92 -16.23 30.07 2.14
C THR A 92 -17.34 29.40 1.33
N LEU A 93 -18.58 29.42 1.83
CA LEU A 93 -19.75 28.87 1.14
C LEU A 93 -19.99 29.50 -0.25
N GLN A 94 -19.67 30.79 -0.41
CA GLN A 94 -19.80 31.47 -1.71
C GLN A 94 -18.75 31.04 -2.73
N LEU A 95 -17.56 30.65 -2.29
CA LEU A 95 -16.53 30.10 -3.17
C LEU A 95 -16.96 28.72 -3.70
N ASP A 96 -17.55 27.90 -2.83
CA ASP A 96 -18.02 26.56 -3.18
C ASP A 96 -19.31 26.60 -4.02
N TYR A 97 -20.19 27.58 -3.75
CA TYR A 97 -21.47 27.76 -4.40
C TYR A 97 -21.68 29.21 -4.88
N PRO A 98 -21.12 29.59 -6.04
CA PRO A 98 -21.14 30.97 -6.53
C PRO A 98 -22.55 31.57 -6.72
N TYR A 99 -23.57 30.74 -6.89
CA TYR A 99 -24.97 31.18 -7.03
C TYR A 99 -25.55 31.76 -5.73
N LEU A 100 -25.01 31.40 -4.55
CA LEU A 100 -25.48 31.92 -3.26
C LEU A 100 -25.08 33.37 -3.03
N ALA A 101 -24.09 33.90 -3.76
CA ALA A 101 -23.64 35.28 -3.64
C ALA A 101 -24.77 36.29 -3.97
N GLN A 102 -25.71 35.91 -4.84
CA GLN A 102 -26.82 36.77 -5.30
C GLN A 102 -27.96 36.87 -4.27
N ALA A 103 -28.07 35.91 -3.34
CA ALA A 103 -29.13 35.87 -2.32
C ALA A 103 -28.83 36.75 -1.09
N ARG A 104 -27.60 37.27 -0.96
CA ARG A 104 -27.10 37.99 0.22
C ARG A 104 -27.79 39.34 0.47
N GLU A 105 -28.28 39.99 -0.57
CA GLU A 105 -28.98 41.28 -0.45
C GLU A 105 -30.37 41.15 0.22
N PHE A 106 -30.91 39.92 0.29
CA PHE A 106 -32.28 39.68 0.70
C PHE A 106 -32.41 39.00 2.08
N ILE A 107 -31.32 38.47 2.66
CA ILE A 107 -31.37 37.65 3.88
C ILE A 107 -30.16 37.95 4.79
N GLN A 108 -30.40 38.13 6.09
CA GLN A 108 -29.33 38.24 7.10
C GLN A 108 -28.57 36.91 7.23
N ASN A 109 -27.26 36.96 7.46
CA ASN A 109 -26.41 35.76 7.53
C ASN A 109 -26.92 34.77 8.59
N PRO A 110 -27.45 33.60 8.18
CA PRO A 110 -28.04 32.64 9.11
C PRO A 110 -26.98 31.74 9.77
N LEU A 111 -25.71 31.84 9.37
CA LEU A 111 -24.65 30.97 9.85
C LEU A 111 -24.20 31.38 11.26
N PRO A 112 -24.01 30.42 12.17
CA PRO A 112 -23.40 30.67 13.47
C PRO A 112 -21.86 30.73 13.36
N ASP A 113 -21.23 31.29 14.40
CA ASP A 113 -19.78 31.13 14.58
C ASP A 113 -19.48 29.65 14.82
N THR A 114 -18.42 29.13 14.18
CA THR A 114 -18.11 27.70 14.18
C THR A 114 -16.67 27.47 14.61
N ILE A 115 -16.46 26.60 15.59
CA ILE A 115 -15.10 26.11 15.92
C ILE A 115 -14.86 24.85 15.10
N ARG A 116 -13.92 24.93 14.16
CA ARG A 116 -13.44 23.78 13.41
C ARG A 116 -12.20 23.21 14.09
N LEU A 117 -12.27 21.93 14.44
CA LEU A 117 -11.15 21.21 15.03
C LEU A 117 -10.78 19.99 14.20
N LYS A 118 -9.47 19.81 14.02
CA LYS A 118 -8.85 18.63 13.43
C LYS A 118 -8.24 17.79 14.52
N LEU A 119 -8.46 16.50 14.41
CA LEU A 119 -7.95 15.53 15.37
C LEU A 119 -6.61 14.98 14.93
N ALA A 120 -5.79 14.63 15.91
CA ALA A 120 -4.55 13.91 15.67
C ALA A 120 -4.84 12.48 15.17
N ASP A 121 -5.91 11.87 15.67
CA ASP A 121 -6.41 10.56 15.26
C ASP A 121 -7.86 10.68 14.76
N PRO A 122 -8.11 10.52 13.45
CA PRO A 122 -9.46 10.56 12.88
C PRO A 122 -10.41 9.51 13.47
N GLN A 123 -9.91 8.43 14.08
CA GLN A 123 -10.77 7.41 14.70
C GLN A 123 -11.46 7.92 15.98
N GLN A 124 -10.96 9.00 16.58
CA GLN A 124 -11.49 9.58 17.82
C GLN A 124 -12.59 10.62 17.56
N VAL A 125 -12.92 10.88 16.28
CA VAL A 125 -13.87 11.92 15.85
C VAL A 125 -15.22 11.85 16.56
N ARG A 126 -15.72 10.63 16.79
CA ARG A 126 -17.01 10.43 17.45
C ARG A 126 -16.96 10.69 18.95
N GLU A 127 -15.88 10.32 19.62
CA GLU A 127 -15.71 10.55 21.05
C GLU A 127 -15.49 12.03 21.33
N VAL A 128 -14.58 12.66 20.59
CA VAL A 128 -14.29 14.09 20.71
C VAL A 128 -15.52 14.90 20.33
N GLY A 129 -16.20 14.59 19.22
CA GLY A 129 -17.43 15.27 18.82
C GLY A 129 -18.53 15.22 19.90
N ARG A 130 -18.71 14.06 20.57
CA ARG A 130 -19.64 13.95 21.71
C ARG A 130 -19.20 14.74 22.92
N ARG A 131 -17.90 14.85 23.17
CA ARG A 131 -17.34 15.65 24.27
C ARG A 131 -17.57 17.14 24.01
N VAL A 132 -17.30 17.60 22.78
CA VAL A 132 -17.55 18.98 22.36
C VAL A 132 -19.03 19.34 22.45
N ALA A 133 -19.93 18.41 22.09
CA ALA A 133 -21.37 18.64 22.17
C ALA A 133 -21.91 18.85 23.59
N ARG A 134 -21.11 18.56 24.63
CA ARG A 134 -21.45 18.78 26.04
C ARG A 134 -20.92 20.10 26.60
N ILE A 135 -20.11 20.84 25.84
CA ILE A 135 -19.57 22.13 26.28
C ILE A 135 -20.69 23.17 26.29
N GLU A 136 -20.76 23.95 27.37
CA GLU A 136 -21.72 25.05 27.48
C GLU A 136 -21.42 26.14 26.44
N GLY A 137 -22.45 26.58 25.71
CA GLY A 137 -22.30 27.53 24.59
C GLY A 137 -22.16 26.88 23.22
N VAL A 138 -22.02 25.56 23.12
CA VAL A 138 -22.15 24.82 21.86
C VAL A 138 -23.62 24.53 21.60
N ASP A 139 -24.11 24.84 20.40
CA ASP A 139 -25.49 24.61 19.97
C ASP A 139 -25.65 23.27 19.24
N GLY A 140 -24.67 22.92 18.42
CA GLY A 140 -24.63 21.67 17.68
C GLY A 140 -23.21 21.29 17.30
N VAL A 141 -22.97 20.00 17.11
CA VAL A 141 -21.69 19.49 16.62
C VAL A 141 -21.94 18.59 15.43
N GLU A 142 -21.33 18.95 14.31
CA GLU A 142 -21.29 18.16 13.11
C GLU A 142 -19.87 17.64 12.92
N TYR A 143 -19.75 16.36 12.64
CA TYR A 143 -18.47 15.75 12.29
C TYR A 143 -18.68 14.90 11.06
N GLY A 144 -17.69 14.89 10.16
CA GLY A 144 -17.72 14.11 8.92
C GLY A 144 -18.35 12.74 9.16
N GLY A 145 -19.53 12.54 8.55
CA GLY A 145 -20.58 11.68 9.12
C GLY A 145 -20.21 10.23 9.38
N ALA A 146 -21.09 9.52 10.06
CA ALA A 146 -20.96 8.08 10.34
C ALA A 146 -20.61 7.25 9.09
N LEU A 147 -21.00 7.72 7.89
CA LEU A 147 -20.64 7.11 6.61
C LEU A 147 -19.14 7.20 6.32
N THR A 148 -18.50 8.35 6.49
CA THR A 148 -17.06 8.54 6.24
C THR A 148 -16.23 7.73 7.25
N GLU A 149 -16.65 7.68 8.52
CA GLU A 149 -16.03 6.82 9.53
C GLU A 149 -16.12 5.33 9.14
N GLN A 150 -17.31 4.87 8.72
CA GLN A 150 -17.50 3.50 8.24
C GLN A 150 -16.62 3.20 7.02
N LEU A 151 -16.52 4.13 6.08
CA LEU A 151 -15.66 3.99 4.90
C LEU A 151 -14.19 3.86 5.31
N VAL A 152 -13.66 4.75 6.16
CA VAL A 152 -12.27 4.67 6.64
C VAL A 152 -12.00 3.33 7.34
N ARG A 153 -12.93 2.86 8.19
CA ARG A 153 -12.80 1.54 8.84
C ARG A 153 -12.78 0.38 7.84
N VAL A 154 -13.64 0.41 6.83
CA VAL A 154 -13.67 -0.62 5.76
C VAL A 154 -12.36 -0.59 4.97
N LEU A 155 -11.86 0.59 4.60
CA LEU A 155 -10.60 0.75 3.89
C LEU A 155 -9.40 0.28 4.73
N ALA A 156 -9.41 0.52 6.05
CA ALA A 156 -8.40 0.00 6.97
C ALA A 156 -8.45 -1.54 7.04
N GLY A 157 -9.63 -2.14 7.12
CA GLY A 157 -9.80 -3.60 7.06
C GLY A 157 -9.30 -4.20 5.75
N LEU A 158 -9.60 -3.55 4.62
CA LEU A 158 -9.12 -3.93 3.29
C LEU A 158 -7.59 -3.87 3.22
N ARG A 159 -6.96 -2.82 3.77
CA ARG A 159 -5.50 -2.69 3.85
C ARG A 159 -4.87 -3.89 4.55
N VAL A 160 -5.41 -4.30 5.70
CA VAL A 160 -4.92 -5.47 6.44
C VAL A 160 -5.06 -6.75 5.61
N ALA A 161 -6.22 -6.96 4.98
CA ALA A 161 -6.45 -8.14 4.14
C ALA A 161 -5.47 -8.20 2.95
N VAL A 162 -5.22 -7.09 2.28
CA VAL A 162 -4.27 -7.01 1.16
C VAL A 162 -2.84 -7.24 1.64
N ASN A 163 -2.44 -6.70 2.79
CA ASN A 163 -1.12 -6.95 3.37
C ASN A 163 -0.90 -8.44 3.70
N ILE A 164 -1.90 -9.11 4.25
CA ILE A 164 -1.85 -10.57 4.49
C ILE A 164 -1.66 -11.31 3.17
N LEU A 165 -2.43 -10.94 2.14
CA LEU A 165 -2.31 -11.55 0.81
C LEU A 165 -0.92 -11.34 0.19
N ILE A 166 -0.34 -10.14 0.34
CA ILE A 166 1.04 -9.86 -0.09
C ILE A 166 2.02 -10.81 0.59
N VAL A 167 1.94 -10.97 1.91
CA VAL A 167 2.83 -11.89 2.65
C VAL A 167 2.68 -13.34 2.14
N LEU A 168 1.44 -13.78 1.88
CA LEU A 168 1.19 -15.11 1.33
C LEU A 168 1.81 -15.30 -0.06
N LEU A 169 1.70 -14.30 -0.95
CA LEU A 169 2.30 -14.35 -2.30
C LEU A 169 3.84 -14.37 -2.26
N LEU A 170 4.45 -13.66 -1.30
CA LEU A 170 5.90 -13.70 -1.08
C LEU A 170 6.34 -15.10 -0.65
N LEU A 171 5.62 -15.72 0.30
CA LEU A 171 5.89 -17.07 0.76
C LEU A 171 5.67 -18.12 -0.33
N ASP A 172 4.58 -17.99 -1.09
CA ASP A 172 4.29 -18.84 -2.25
C ASP A 172 5.43 -18.82 -3.26
N THR A 173 5.89 -17.63 -3.64
CA THR A 173 7.00 -17.47 -4.59
C THR A 173 8.28 -18.10 -4.04
N LEU A 174 8.58 -17.89 -2.75
CA LEU A 174 9.74 -18.46 -2.08
C LEU A 174 9.69 -19.99 -2.05
N PHE A 175 8.54 -20.59 -1.71
CA PHE A 175 8.37 -22.05 -1.71
C PHE A 175 8.41 -22.63 -3.12
N SER A 176 7.85 -21.95 -4.11
CA SER A 176 7.90 -22.38 -5.50
C SER A 176 9.35 -22.47 -5.98
N VAL A 177 10.17 -21.44 -5.72
CA VAL A 177 11.61 -21.44 -6.04
C VAL A 177 12.34 -22.55 -5.30
N MET A 178 12.06 -22.75 -4.00
CA MET A 178 12.68 -23.83 -3.23
C MET A 178 12.40 -25.21 -3.84
N GLY A 179 11.16 -25.43 -4.27
CA GLY A 179 10.74 -26.68 -4.93
C GLY A 179 11.52 -26.94 -6.22
N THR A 180 11.65 -25.93 -7.09
CA THR A 180 12.42 -26.04 -8.36
C THR A 180 13.88 -26.36 -8.10
N ILE A 181 14.51 -25.66 -7.15
CA ILE A 181 15.93 -25.83 -6.87
C ILE A 181 16.18 -27.19 -6.22
N ARG A 182 15.27 -27.68 -5.36
CA ARG A 182 15.34 -29.04 -4.82
C ARG A 182 15.33 -30.09 -5.94
N LEU A 183 14.43 -29.95 -6.91
CA LEU A 183 14.38 -30.85 -8.07
C LEU A 183 15.64 -30.74 -8.95
N SER A 184 16.15 -29.52 -9.16
CA SER A 184 17.40 -29.27 -9.89
C SER A 184 18.60 -29.95 -9.21
N ILE A 185 18.66 -29.91 -7.87
CA ILE A 185 19.71 -30.58 -7.08
C ILE A 185 19.61 -32.10 -7.19
N GLU A 186 18.41 -32.69 -7.04
CA GLU A 186 18.25 -34.15 -7.12
C GLU A 186 18.65 -34.67 -8.50
N ASN A 187 18.27 -33.96 -9.56
CA ASN A 187 18.64 -34.33 -10.93
C ASN A 187 20.16 -34.27 -11.19
N ARG A 188 20.90 -33.51 -10.39
CA ARG A 188 22.37 -33.31 -10.51
C ARG A 188 23.14 -34.02 -9.40
N ARG A 189 22.50 -34.87 -8.63
CA ARG A 189 23.07 -35.47 -7.42
C ARG A 189 24.40 -36.19 -7.66
N GLU A 190 24.53 -36.89 -8.79
CA GLU A 190 25.77 -37.59 -9.15
C GLU A 190 26.92 -36.61 -9.47
N GLU A 191 26.67 -35.57 -10.26
CA GLU A 191 27.66 -34.53 -10.57
C GLU A 191 28.12 -33.81 -9.29
N LEU A 192 27.16 -33.47 -8.42
CA LEU A 192 27.42 -32.82 -7.14
C LEU A 192 28.29 -33.69 -6.22
N ARG A 193 28.04 -35.01 -6.19
CA ARG A 193 28.85 -35.97 -5.43
C ARG A 193 30.29 -35.99 -5.95
N VAL A 194 30.51 -36.03 -7.26
CA VAL A 194 31.85 -35.96 -7.84
C VAL A 194 32.55 -34.65 -7.46
N MET A 195 31.84 -33.51 -7.53
CA MET A 195 32.37 -32.20 -7.13
C MET A 195 32.77 -32.15 -5.65
N GLN A 196 32.00 -32.78 -4.76
CA GLN A 196 32.34 -32.89 -3.34
C GLN A 196 33.60 -33.75 -3.13
N LEU A 197 33.75 -34.86 -3.86
CA LEU A 197 34.91 -35.75 -3.76
C LEU A 197 36.22 -35.10 -4.19
N VAL A 198 36.18 -34.17 -5.16
CA VAL A 198 37.35 -33.39 -5.58
C VAL A 198 37.61 -32.14 -4.72
N GLY A 199 36.87 -31.96 -3.62
CA GLY A 199 37.09 -30.90 -2.64
C GLY A 199 36.50 -29.54 -3.01
N ALA A 200 35.48 -29.49 -3.87
CA ALA A 200 34.82 -28.23 -4.21
C ALA A 200 34.14 -27.59 -2.99
N THR A 201 34.32 -26.28 -2.82
CA THR A 201 33.71 -25.56 -1.68
C THR A 201 32.18 -25.50 -1.82
N ARG A 202 31.45 -25.56 -0.69
CA ARG A 202 29.98 -25.47 -0.68
C ARG A 202 29.45 -24.24 -1.41
N ARG A 203 30.12 -23.09 -1.30
CA ARG A 203 29.73 -21.85 -2.00
C ARG A 203 29.91 -21.96 -3.52
N PHE A 204 30.93 -22.67 -3.97
CA PHE A 204 31.14 -22.94 -5.40
C PHE A 204 30.02 -23.81 -5.98
N ILE A 205 29.58 -24.81 -5.21
CA ILE A 205 28.47 -25.70 -5.58
C ILE A 205 27.12 -24.95 -5.54
N GLN A 206 26.91 -24.05 -4.57
CA GLN A 206 25.66 -23.29 -4.41
C GLN A 206 25.49 -22.18 -5.46
N GLY A 207 26.58 -21.58 -5.93
CA GLY A 207 26.56 -20.42 -6.84
C GLY A 207 25.66 -20.60 -8.08
N PRO A 208 25.77 -21.70 -8.84
CA PRO A 208 24.91 -21.98 -9.98
C PRO A 208 23.41 -22.01 -9.64
N PHE A 209 23.02 -22.60 -8.51
CA PHE A 209 21.61 -22.69 -8.09
C PHE A 209 21.04 -21.33 -7.66
N VAL A 210 21.84 -20.52 -6.95
CA VAL A 210 21.43 -19.15 -6.60
C VAL A 210 21.25 -18.30 -7.85
N ALA A 211 22.16 -18.44 -8.83
CA ALA A 211 22.03 -17.78 -10.12
C ALA A 211 20.80 -18.25 -10.90
N GLU A 212 20.50 -19.56 -10.90
CA GLU A 212 19.32 -20.15 -11.52
C GLU A 212 18.02 -19.56 -10.95
N GLY A 213 17.85 -19.58 -9.63
CA GLY A 213 16.67 -19.00 -8.98
C GLY A 213 16.53 -17.50 -9.21
N THR A 214 17.64 -16.75 -9.16
CA THR A 214 17.64 -15.30 -9.41
C THR A 214 17.26 -14.96 -10.84
N LEU A 215 17.80 -15.68 -11.83
CA LEU A 215 17.47 -15.45 -13.25
C LEU A 215 16.02 -15.80 -13.53
N LEU A 216 15.50 -16.86 -12.93
CA LEU A 216 14.11 -17.27 -13.07
C LEU A 216 13.15 -16.20 -12.55
N THR A 217 13.33 -15.74 -11.31
CA THR A 217 12.45 -14.74 -10.71
C THR A 217 12.64 -13.36 -11.35
N LEU A 218 13.86 -13.01 -11.77
CA LEU A 218 14.09 -11.76 -12.51
C LEU A 218 13.37 -11.76 -13.85
N ALA A 219 13.42 -12.87 -14.60
CA ALA A 219 12.68 -13.00 -15.86
C ALA A 219 11.17 -12.90 -15.64
N ALA A 220 10.64 -13.61 -14.63
CA ALA A 220 9.23 -13.54 -14.27
C ALA A 220 8.84 -12.12 -13.83
N GLY A 221 9.67 -11.45 -13.03
CA GLY A 221 9.46 -10.08 -12.58
C GLY A 221 9.46 -9.05 -13.70
N LEU A 222 10.34 -9.18 -14.69
CA LEU A 222 10.38 -8.31 -15.87
C LEU A 222 9.10 -8.44 -16.71
N VAL A 223 8.62 -9.66 -16.93
CA VAL A 223 7.37 -9.90 -17.67
C VAL A 223 6.18 -9.41 -16.86
N ALA A 224 6.16 -9.69 -15.54
CA ALA A 224 5.12 -9.22 -14.62
C ALA A 224 5.03 -7.69 -14.58
N LEU A 225 6.16 -6.99 -14.67
CA LEU A 225 6.18 -5.52 -14.75
C LEU A 225 5.57 -5.00 -16.04
N GLY A 226 5.93 -5.61 -17.18
CA GLY A 226 5.34 -5.24 -18.47
C GLY A 226 3.81 -5.39 -18.44
N LEU A 227 3.34 -6.53 -17.96
CA LEU A 227 1.91 -6.80 -17.80
C LEU A 227 1.27 -5.85 -16.78
N GLY A 228 1.88 -5.67 -15.62
CA GLY A 228 1.38 -4.83 -14.54
C GLY A 228 1.25 -3.37 -14.91
N VAL A 229 2.21 -2.81 -15.66
CA VAL A 229 2.14 -1.43 -16.16
C VAL A 229 1.01 -1.28 -17.18
N VAL A 230 0.86 -2.23 -18.10
CA VAL A 230 -0.23 -2.22 -19.08
C VAL A 230 -1.58 -2.31 -18.37
N SER A 231 -1.75 -3.29 -17.47
CA SER A 231 -2.97 -3.46 -16.68
C SER A 231 -3.29 -2.23 -15.83
N TYR A 232 -2.29 -1.61 -15.20
CA TYR A 232 -2.48 -0.39 -14.42
C TYR A 232 -2.99 0.76 -15.29
N ARG A 233 -2.43 0.96 -16.48
CA ARG A 233 -2.88 2.04 -17.39
C ARG A 233 -4.33 1.85 -17.82
N PHE A 234 -4.70 0.63 -18.23
CA PHE A 234 -6.09 0.31 -18.56
C PHE A 234 -7.03 0.56 -17.38
N LEU A 235 -6.63 0.14 -16.17
CA LEU A 235 -7.45 0.32 -14.97
C LEU A 235 -7.56 1.80 -14.58
N ALA A 236 -6.47 2.56 -14.68
CA ALA A 236 -6.44 3.98 -14.37
C ALA A 236 -7.33 4.79 -15.34
N GLU A 237 -7.27 4.49 -16.65
CA GLU A 237 -8.15 5.13 -17.65
C GLU A 237 -9.62 4.81 -17.38
N ALA A 238 -9.94 3.54 -17.09
CA ALA A 238 -11.31 3.14 -16.74
C ALA A 238 -11.81 3.84 -15.47
N LEU A 239 -10.96 3.96 -14.45
CA LEU A 239 -11.29 4.65 -13.19
C LEU A 239 -11.47 6.15 -13.39
N GLN A 240 -10.61 6.82 -14.17
CA GLN A 240 -10.76 8.26 -14.44
C GLN A 240 -12.05 8.59 -15.19
N ASN A 241 -12.51 7.69 -16.08
CA ASN A 241 -13.79 7.85 -16.77
C ASN A 241 -15.01 7.74 -15.84
N LEU A 242 -14.90 6.93 -14.77
CA LEU A 242 -15.98 6.71 -13.82
C LEU A 242 -15.95 7.69 -12.63
N LEU A 243 -14.75 7.98 -12.12
CA LEU A 243 -14.49 8.75 -10.91
C LEU A 243 -13.29 9.69 -11.16
N PRO A 244 -13.49 10.83 -11.82
CA PRO A 244 -12.42 11.76 -12.19
C PRO A 244 -11.68 12.38 -10.99
N PHE A 245 -12.23 12.26 -9.78
CA PHE A 245 -11.63 12.71 -8.54
C PHE A 245 -10.62 11.70 -7.94
N VAL A 246 -10.52 10.48 -8.47
CA VAL A 246 -9.55 9.48 -7.98
C VAL A 246 -8.16 9.82 -8.50
N PRO A 247 -7.17 10.06 -7.62
CA PRO A 247 -5.81 10.38 -8.05
C PRO A 247 -5.16 9.17 -8.73
N VAL A 248 -4.47 9.42 -9.84
CA VAL A 248 -3.62 8.42 -10.53
C VAL A 248 -2.17 8.61 -10.10
N LEU A 249 -1.41 7.52 -10.01
CA LEU A 249 -0.01 7.59 -9.61
C LEU A 249 0.80 8.41 -10.62
N ALA A 250 1.69 9.26 -10.10
CA ALA A 250 2.64 9.96 -10.93
C ALA A 250 3.62 8.97 -11.58
N GLN A 251 4.14 9.30 -12.77
CA GLN A 251 5.10 8.44 -13.47
C GLN A 251 6.33 8.10 -12.60
N GLY A 252 6.78 9.04 -11.76
CA GLY A 252 7.89 8.81 -10.83
C GLY A 252 7.60 7.74 -9.76
N ASP A 253 6.36 7.68 -9.26
CA ASP A 253 5.97 6.67 -8.28
C ASP A 253 5.84 5.29 -8.93
N LEU A 254 5.36 5.23 -10.17
CA LEU A 254 5.30 3.98 -10.94
C LEU A 254 6.70 3.40 -11.18
N VAL A 255 7.69 4.25 -11.50
CA VAL A 255 9.09 3.82 -11.67
C VAL A 255 9.66 3.32 -10.34
N ARG A 256 9.38 3.98 -9.22
CA ARG A 256 9.81 3.54 -7.89
C ARG A 256 9.22 2.18 -7.53
N ALA A 257 7.92 1.99 -7.76
CA ALA A 257 7.25 0.70 -7.56
C ALA A 257 7.86 -0.39 -8.45
N ALA A 258 8.17 -0.07 -9.71
CA ALA A 258 8.78 -1.01 -10.64
C ALA A 258 10.18 -1.45 -10.18
N LEU A 259 11.02 -0.50 -9.74
CA LEU A 259 12.34 -0.79 -9.19
C LEU A 259 12.26 -1.62 -7.91
N ALA A 260 11.36 -1.27 -6.99
CA ALA A 260 11.16 -2.03 -5.75
C ALA A 260 10.76 -3.48 -6.04
N MET A 261 9.89 -3.69 -7.04
CA MET A 261 9.48 -5.02 -7.47
C MET A 261 10.64 -5.82 -8.09
N LEU A 262 11.49 -5.22 -8.93
CA LEU A 262 12.67 -5.90 -9.48
C LEU A 262 13.64 -6.32 -8.39
N VAL A 263 13.90 -5.43 -7.43
CA VAL A 263 14.74 -5.72 -6.27
C VAL A 263 14.15 -6.89 -5.48
N LEU A 264 12.85 -6.87 -5.23
CA LEU A 264 12.14 -7.94 -4.53
C LEU A 264 12.18 -9.28 -5.29
N ALA A 265 12.05 -9.26 -6.62
CA ALA A 265 12.17 -10.45 -7.46
C ALA A 265 13.56 -11.08 -7.36
N VAL A 266 14.62 -10.26 -7.43
CA VAL A 266 16.01 -10.70 -7.25
C VAL A 266 16.23 -11.27 -5.84
N LEU A 267 15.75 -10.58 -4.81
CA LEU A 267 15.91 -11.00 -3.42
C LEU A 267 15.20 -12.34 -3.17
N LEU A 268 13.97 -12.52 -3.65
CA LEU A 268 13.23 -13.78 -3.47
C LEU A 268 13.87 -14.95 -4.22
N GLY A 269 14.33 -14.72 -5.45
CA GLY A 269 15.04 -15.75 -6.21
C GLY A 269 16.35 -16.16 -5.55
N ALA A 270 17.15 -15.17 -5.14
CA ALA A 270 18.42 -15.42 -4.48
C ALA A 270 18.25 -16.10 -3.11
N THR A 271 17.32 -15.61 -2.28
CA THR A 271 17.10 -16.16 -0.93
C THR A 271 16.44 -17.54 -0.98
N GLY A 272 15.41 -17.73 -1.82
CA GLY A 272 14.76 -19.03 -1.99
C GLY A 272 15.74 -20.10 -2.46
N ALA A 273 16.56 -19.78 -3.48
CA ALA A 273 17.56 -20.71 -3.99
C ALA A 273 18.72 -20.95 -3.01
N TYR A 274 19.15 -19.93 -2.27
CA TYR A 274 20.17 -20.07 -1.23
C TYR A 274 19.69 -20.99 -0.10
N LEU A 275 18.47 -20.79 0.40
CA LEU A 275 17.90 -21.60 1.46
C LEU A 275 17.71 -23.05 1.01
N ALA A 276 17.18 -23.28 -0.19
CA ALA A 276 17.02 -24.62 -0.75
C ALA A 276 18.35 -25.33 -0.94
N SER A 277 19.34 -24.67 -1.55
CA SER A 277 20.66 -25.28 -1.76
C SER A 277 21.39 -25.56 -0.45
N ARG A 278 21.26 -24.68 0.56
CA ARG A 278 21.85 -24.91 1.88
C ARG A 278 21.19 -26.06 2.63
N ALA A 279 19.87 -26.20 2.55
CA ALA A 279 19.14 -27.27 3.22
C ALA A 279 19.49 -28.64 2.61
N ASN A 280 19.36 -28.80 1.30
CA ASN A 280 19.54 -30.09 0.63
C ASN A 280 21.01 -30.55 0.58
N LEU A 281 21.99 -29.63 0.49
CA LEU A 281 23.40 -30.01 0.53
C LEU A 281 23.89 -30.43 1.92
N ARG A 282 23.17 -30.10 3.00
CA ARG A 282 23.49 -30.59 4.36
C ARG A 282 23.06 -32.04 4.57
N GLU A 283 21.96 -32.44 3.96
CA GLU A 283 21.45 -33.82 4.03
C GLU A 283 22.34 -34.81 3.26
N ALA A 284 23.08 -34.33 2.25
CA ALA A 284 23.97 -35.15 1.42
C ALA A 284 25.37 -35.41 2.02
N ASP A 285 25.71 -34.81 3.16
CA ASP A 285 27.01 -35.02 3.85
C ASP A 285 26.94 -36.05 5.00
N LEU A 286 25.88 -36.87 5.06
CA LEU A 286 25.76 -38.06 5.91
C LEU A 286 25.94 -39.32 5.05
#